data_AF-A0A2V8ST80-F1
#
_entry.id   AF-A0A2V8ST80-F1
#
_cell.length_a   1.000
_cell.length_b   1.000
_cell.length_c   1.000
_cell.angle_alpha   90.00
_cell.angle_beta   90.00
_cell.angle_gamma   90.00
#
_symmetry.space_group_name_H-M   'P 1'
#
loop_
_entity.id
_entity.type
_entity.pdbx_description
1 polymer ?
#
loop_
_entity_poly.entity_id
_entity_poly.type
_entity_poly.pdbx_seq_one_letter_code
_entity_poly.pdbx_strand_id
1 'polypeptide(L)'
;MLAIFQSFARLLFLLRFIEHALKGDGKLKRLLAVFTLINEETRALLDFIEGRALRAEGLEKKGRDILDGTAYAIRMEMRKAFEHELVGFCSVRQPPQIFAKAENACGLLRDCYRQSVVALAQSFDPSLDGEQLFDSFRTKLEQSLALRRDPWSLIKLVHGASSDGDALAHERFTEGLHAFYEGSLRHLMYKDWEPLERFIEEIESARAPGELSQTLHRFEAFLETLFGQVNMRAVLDGYPFDPNSIEE
;
A
#
# COMPACT_ATOMS: atom_id res chain seq x y z
N MET A 1 -19.82 18.75 -14.30
CA MET A 1 -19.20 17.41 -14.35
C MET A 1 -17.74 17.43 -14.78
N LEU A 2 -17.35 18.03 -15.91
CA LEU A 2 -15.93 18.11 -16.34
C LEU A 2 -14.99 18.68 -15.25
N ALA A 3 -15.36 19.80 -14.62
CA ALA A 3 -14.56 20.40 -13.55
C ALA A 3 -14.33 19.45 -12.35
N ILE A 4 -15.31 18.59 -12.04
CA ILE A 4 -15.21 17.61 -10.95
C ILE A 4 -14.18 16.53 -11.29
N PHE A 5 -14.25 15.97 -12.51
CA PHE A 5 -13.24 15.00 -12.98
C PHE A 5 -11.84 15.60 -13.04
N GLN A 6 -11.70 16.86 -13.47
CA GLN A 6 -10.41 17.55 -13.47
C GLN A 6 -9.84 17.70 -12.05
N SER A 7 -10.68 18.06 -11.07
CA SER A 7 -10.25 18.11 -9.67
C SER A 7 -9.79 16.74 -9.16
N PHE A 8 -10.54 15.66 -9.44
CA PHE A 8 -10.11 14.31 -9.09
C PHE A 8 -8.80 13.90 -9.76
N ALA A 9 -8.61 14.23 -11.04
CA ALA A 9 -7.37 13.94 -11.74
C ALA A 9 -6.16 14.62 -11.08
N ARG A 10 -6.30 15.90 -10.66
CA ARG A 10 -5.27 16.62 -9.89
C ARG A 10 -5.01 15.97 -8.53
N LEU A 11 -6.07 15.65 -7.78
CA LEU A 11 -5.96 15.01 -6.47
C LEU A 11 -5.27 13.64 -6.54
N LEU A 12 -5.66 12.81 -7.51
CA LEU A 12 -5.04 11.50 -7.75
C LEU A 12 -3.57 11.63 -8.18
N PHE A 13 -3.22 12.68 -8.94
CA PHE A 13 -1.83 12.98 -9.28
C PHE A 13 -1.00 13.35 -8.05
N LEU A 14 -1.53 14.19 -7.15
CA LEU A 14 -0.87 14.53 -5.88
C LEU A 14 -0.67 13.30 -4.99
N LEU A 15 -1.67 12.42 -4.91
CA LEU A 15 -1.53 11.15 -4.17
C LEU A 15 -0.48 10.24 -4.79
N ARG A 16 -0.43 10.14 -6.13
CA ARG A 16 0.63 9.37 -6.82
C ARG A 16 2.02 9.94 -6.53
N PHE A 17 2.16 11.25 -6.41
CA PHE A 17 3.41 11.87 -5.99
C PHE A 17 3.80 11.44 -4.56
N ILE A 18 2.85 11.42 -3.62
CA ILE A 18 3.09 10.93 -2.26
C ILE A 18 3.52 9.47 -2.29
N GLU A 19 2.81 8.60 -3.02
CA GLU A 19 3.16 7.18 -3.15
C GLU A 19 4.58 6.96 -3.71
N HIS A 20 4.99 7.78 -4.68
CA HIS A 20 6.35 7.72 -5.21
C HIS A 20 7.38 8.21 -4.18
N ALA A 21 7.09 9.31 -3.49
CA ALA A 21 7.98 9.86 -2.48
C ALA A 21 8.11 8.96 -1.23
N LEU A 22 7.09 8.15 -0.92
CA LEU A 22 7.14 7.13 0.12
C LEU A 22 8.13 6.00 -0.20
N LYS A 23 8.43 5.73 -1.48
CA LYS A 23 9.37 4.69 -1.89
C LYS A 23 10.85 5.12 -1.86
N GLY A 24 11.15 6.39 -1.61
CA GLY A 24 12.53 6.90 -1.56
C GLY A 24 12.92 7.43 -0.18
N ASP A 25 14.21 7.75 0.01
CA ASP A 25 14.80 8.27 1.26
C ASP A 25 14.44 9.74 1.58
N GLY A 26 13.28 10.20 1.10
CA GLY A 26 12.83 11.57 1.32
C GLY A 26 12.50 11.85 2.79
N LYS A 27 12.58 13.12 3.19
CA LYS A 27 12.10 13.56 4.52
C LYS A 27 10.57 13.41 4.58
N LEU A 28 10.08 12.26 5.07
CA LEU A 28 8.67 11.88 5.13
C LEU A 28 7.74 12.95 5.74
N LYS A 29 8.23 13.72 6.72
CA LYS A 29 7.44 14.82 7.32
C LYS A 29 7.09 15.94 6.33
N ARG A 30 7.85 16.11 5.24
CA ARG A 30 7.55 17.08 4.18
C ARG A 30 6.29 16.71 3.39
N LEU A 31 5.90 15.43 3.39
CA LEU A 31 4.66 14.98 2.75
C LEU A 31 3.42 15.62 3.37
N LEU A 32 3.49 16.07 4.63
CA LEU A 32 2.40 16.78 5.27
C LEU A 32 1.98 18.03 4.48
N ALA A 33 2.93 18.75 3.86
CA ALA A 33 2.60 19.90 3.04
C ALA A 33 1.75 19.52 1.81
N VAL A 34 2.02 18.35 1.22
CA VAL A 34 1.23 17.83 0.10
C VAL A 34 -0.14 17.36 0.57
N PHE A 35 -0.23 16.71 1.75
CA PHE A 35 -1.52 16.39 2.37
C PHE A 35 -2.34 17.65 2.67
N THR A 36 -1.72 18.73 3.16
CA THR A 36 -2.41 20.01 3.35
C THR A 36 -2.97 20.54 2.04
N LEU A 37 -2.20 20.49 0.94
CA LEU A 37 -2.69 20.89 -0.38
C LEU A 37 -3.87 20.03 -0.85
N ILE A 38 -3.79 18.71 -0.66
CA ILE A 38 -4.89 17.78 -0.95
C ILE A 38 -6.14 18.15 -0.15
N ASN A 39 -5.99 18.51 1.13
CA ASN A 39 -7.12 18.93 1.96
C ASN A 39 -7.81 20.18 1.41
N GLU A 40 -7.04 21.21 1.06
CA GLU A 40 -7.61 22.45 0.52
C GLU A 40 -8.27 22.25 -0.85
N GLU A 41 -7.63 21.52 -1.77
CA GLU A 41 -8.22 21.19 -3.08
C GLU A 41 -9.48 20.33 -2.93
N THR A 42 -9.50 19.41 -1.96
CA THR A 42 -10.70 18.58 -1.69
C THR A 42 -11.84 19.41 -1.13
N ARG A 43 -11.56 20.34 -0.21
CA ARG A 43 -12.56 21.27 0.32
C ARG A 43 -13.13 22.16 -0.79
N ALA A 44 -12.27 22.71 -1.65
CA ALA A 44 -12.70 23.48 -2.80
C ALA A 44 -13.58 22.66 -3.78
N LEU A 45 -13.27 21.37 -3.97
CA LEU A 45 -14.11 20.46 -4.75
C LEU A 45 -15.48 20.24 -4.08
N LEU A 46 -15.52 19.99 -2.77
CA LEU A 46 -16.77 19.83 -2.03
C LEU A 46 -17.64 21.09 -2.11
N ASP A 47 -17.05 22.26 -1.89
CA ASP A 47 -17.73 23.55 -2.01
C ASP A 47 -18.29 23.76 -3.42
N PHE A 48 -17.55 23.37 -4.45
CA PHE A 48 -18.04 23.42 -5.83
C PHE A 48 -19.21 22.46 -6.06
N ILE A 49 -19.13 21.22 -5.56
CA ILE A 49 -20.21 20.24 -5.70
C ILE A 49 -21.49 20.74 -5.02
N GLU A 50 -21.39 21.17 -3.77
CA GLU A 50 -22.53 21.55 -2.93
C GLU A 50 -23.10 22.93 -3.26
N GLY A 51 -22.20 23.88 -3.54
CA GLY A 51 -22.56 25.27 -3.85
C GLY A 51 -23.04 25.46 -5.28
N ARG A 52 -22.59 24.63 -6.23
CA ARG A 52 -22.87 24.82 -7.65
C ARG A 52 -23.42 23.59 -8.34
N ALA A 53 -22.77 22.44 -8.26
CA ALA A 53 -23.16 21.27 -9.06
C ALA A 53 -24.54 20.73 -8.67
N LEU A 54 -24.79 20.54 -7.38
CA LEU A 54 -26.08 20.05 -6.85
C LEU A 54 -27.24 21.02 -7.09
N ARG A 55 -26.94 22.32 -7.25
CA ARG A 55 -27.93 23.38 -7.47
C ARG A 55 -28.15 23.70 -8.94
N ALA A 56 -27.47 23.03 -9.85
CA ALA A 56 -27.57 23.29 -11.28
C ALA A 56 -28.98 22.95 -11.81
N GLU A 57 -29.58 23.89 -12.53
CA GLU A 57 -30.85 23.65 -13.23
C GLU A 57 -30.68 22.53 -14.27
N GLY A 58 -31.70 21.68 -14.40
CA GLY A 58 -31.67 20.54 -15.32
C GLY A 58 -30.90 19.31 -14.83
N LEU A 59 -30.30 19.33 -13.64
CA LEU A 59 -29.68 18.14 -13.07
C LEU A 59 -30.74 17.10 -12.67
N GLU A 60 -30.71 15.92 -13.27
CA GLU A 60 -31.61 14.81 -12.98
C GLU A 60 -31.44 14.27 -11.55
N LYS A 61 -32.50 13.64 -11.01
CA LYS A 61 -32.50 13.08 -9.66
C LYS A 61 -31.35 12.10 -9.44
N LYS A 62 -31.14 11.15 -10.36
CA LYS A 62 -30.04 10.18 -10.28
C LYS A 62 -28.67 10.87 -10.19
N GLY A 63 -28.45 11.91 -10.99
CA GLY A 63 -27.21 12.68 -10.94
C GLY A 63 -27.03 13.43 -9.61
N ARG A 64 -28.10 13.99 -9.04
CA ARG A 64 -28.06 14.60 -7.69
C ARG A 64 -27.69 13.59 -6.62
N ASP A 65 -28.35 12.43 -6.61
CA ASP A 65 -28.13 11.40 -5.60
C ASP A 65 -26.66 10.90 -5.63
N ILE A 66 -26.09 10.72 -6.83
CA ILE A 66 -24.68 10.32 -6.99
C ILE A 66 -23.72 11.42 -6.50
N LEU A 67 -23.97 12.69 -6.85
CA LEU A 67 -23.13 13.80 -6.42
C LEU A 67 -23.18 14.01 -4.90
N ASP A 68 -24.36 13.92 -4.29
CA ASP A 68 -24.54 14.06 -2.85
C ASP A 68 -23.87 12.90 -2.10
N GLY A 69 -24.09 11.66 -2.56
CA GLY A 69 -23.41 10.47 -2.01
C GLY A 69 -21.89 10.56 -2.14
N THR A 70 -21.38 11.08 -3.27
CA THR A 70 -19.95 11.32 -3.49
C THR A 70 -19.39 12.35 -2.50
N ALA A 71 -20.06 13.50 -2.35
CA ALA A 71 -19.63 14.55 -1.42
C ALA A 71 -19.63 14.06 0.03
N TYR A 72 -20.64 13.27 0.41
CA TYR A 72 -20.71 12.66 1.73
C TYR A 72 -19.56 11.66 1.98
N ALA A 73 -19.31 10.74 1.05
CA ALA A 73 -18.24 9.76 1.16
C ALA A 73 -16.87 10.44 1.31
N ILE A 74 -16.59 11.45 0.47
CA ILE A 74 -15.35 12.23 0.55
C ILE A 74 -15.20 12.91 1.90
N ARG A 75 -16.25 13.52 2.46
CA ARG A 75 -16.19 14.14 3.79
C ARG A 75 -15.81 13.13 4.88
N MET A 76 -16.38 11.93 4.83
CA MET A 76 -16.09 10.88 5.82
C MET A 76 -14.64 10.39 5.71
N GLU A 77 -14.17 10.12 4.50
CA GLU A 77 -12.79 9.63 4.30
C GLU A 77 -11.74 10.71 4.56
N MET A 78 -12.02 11.97 4.22
CA MET A 78 -11.22 13.13 4.62
C MET A 78 -11.09 13.21 6.14
N ARG A 79 -12.20 13.03 6.87
CA ARG A 79 -12.19 13.03 8.34
C ARG A 79 -11.32 11.92 8.90
N LYS A 80 -11.42 10.70 8.37
CA LYS A 80 -10.56 9.57 8.77
C LYS A 80 -9.10 9.89 8.50
N ALA A 81 -8.76 10.31 7.29
CA ALA A 81 -7.38 10.60 6.91
C ALA A 81 -6.75 11.72 7.76
N PHE A 82 -7.43 12.84 7.98
CA PHE A 82 -6.84 13.99 8.67
C PHE A 82 -6.99 13.96 10.19
N GLU A 83 -8.13 13.49 10.71
CA GLU A 83 -8.40 13.50 12.16
C GLU A 83 -7.93 12.22 12.87
N HIS A 84 -7.72 11.11 12.14
CA HIS A 84 -7.29 9.83 12.75
C HIS A 84 -5.90 9.41 12.27
N GLU A 85 -5.64 9.43 10.96
CA GLU A 85 -4.34 8.98 10.45
C GLU A 85 -3.26 10.06 10.60
N LEU A 86 -3.50 11.30 10.18
CA LEU A 86 -2.49 12.36 10.19
C LEU A 86 -2.44 13.16 11.50
N VAL A 87 -3.29 12.86 12.48
CA VAL A 87 -3.24 13.52 13.79
C VAL A 87 -1.90 13.23 14.48
N GLY A 88 -1.26 14.29 14.99
CA GLY A 88 0.03 14.19 15.66
C GLY A 88 1.20 13.78 14.74
N PHE A 89 1.03 13.82 13.42
CA PHE A 89 2.04 13.35 12.44
C PHE A 89 3.44 13.95 12.66
N CYS A 90 3.52 15.25 12.96
CA CYS A 90 4.79 15.93 13.23
C CYS A 90 5.46 15.48 14.55
N SER A 91 4.67 15.02 15.52
CA SER A 91 5.14 14.60 16.85
C SER A 91 5.71 13.18 16.84
N VAL A 92 5.36 12.37 15.84
CA VAL A 92 5.91 11.02 15.66
C VAL A 92 7.42 11.13 15.35
N ARG A 93 8.22 10.33 16.06
CA ARG A 93 9.69 10.32 15.93
C ARG A 93 10.20 9.13 15.15
N GLN A 94 9.54 7.99 15.25
CA GLN A 94 9.96 6.74 14.61
C GLN A 94 9.62 6.78 13.11
N PRO A 95 10.61 6.71 12.20
CA PRO A 95 10.38 6.72 10.75
C PRO A 95 9.35 5.67 10.27
N PRO A 96 9.34 4.42 10.78
CA PRO A 96 8.30 3.43 10.52
C PRO A 96 6.86 3.92 10.73
N GLN A 97 6.63 4.64 11.82
CA GLN A 97 5.31 5.11 12.20
C GLN A 97 4.88 6.32 11.36
N ILE A 98 5.84 7.18 10.96
CA ILE A 98 5.59 8.29 10.05
C ILE A 98 5.19 7.74 8.67
N PHE A 99 5.92 6.73 8.18
CA PHE A 99 5.62 6.05 6.93
C PHE A 99 4.21 5.44 6.96
N ALA A 100 3.91 4.60 7.95
CA ALA A 100 2.62 3.91 8.05
C ALA A 100 1.43 4.89 8.07
N LYS A 101 1.55 5.99 8.83
CA LYS A 101 0.50 7.02 8.86
C LYS A 101 0.30 7.72 7.50
N ALA A 102 1.39 8.04 6.81
CA ALA A 102 1.32 8.65 5.49
C ALA A 102 0.77 7.68 4.44
N GLU A 103 1.20 6.41 4.47
CA GLU A 103 0.72 5.37 3.57
C GLU A 103 -0.78 5.12 3.76
N ASN A 104 -1.23 4.96 5.01
CA ASN A 104 -2.64 4.75 5.33
C ASN A 104 -3.52 5.92 4.87
N ALA A 105 -3.14 7.16 5.22
CA ALA A 105 -3.87 8.35 4.79
C ALA A 105 -3.92 8.47 3.27
N CYS A 106 -2.79 8.22 2.58
CA CYS A 106 -2.73 8.23 1.13
C CYS A 106 -3.61 7.12 0.51
N GLY A 107 -3.65 5.94 1.12
CA GLY A 107 -4.49 4.82 0.72
C GLY A 107 -5.98 5.15 0.78
N LEU A 108 -6.45 5.60 1.94
CA LEU A 108 -7.85 5.98 2.17
C LEU A 108 -8.33 7.00 1.13
N LEU A 109 -7.58 8.09 0.95
CA LEU A 109 -7.96 9.17 0.04
C LEU A 109 -7.95 8.70 -1.42
N ARG A 110 -6.95 7.91 -1.82
CA ARG A 110 -6.86 7.38 -3.19
C ARG A 110 -8.05 6.50 -3.53
N ASP A 111 -8.39 5.57 -2.64
CA ASP A 111 -9.45 4.61 -2.90
C ASP A 111 -10.80 5.33 -2.93
N CYS A 112 -11.02 6.28 -2.00
CA CYS A 112 -12.19 7.16 -2.01
C CYS A 112 -12.34 7.96 -3.33
N TYR A 113 -11.27 8.61 -3.79
CA TYR A 113 -11.33 9.41 -5.01
C TYR A 113 -11.53 8.56 -6.26
N ARG A 114 -10.91 7.38 -6.34
CA ARG A 114 -11.13 6.45 -7.46
C ARG A 114 -12.57 5.96 -7.49
N GLN A 115 -13.10 5.51 -6.35
CA GLN A 115 -14.51 5.08 -6.26
C GLN A 115 -15.46 6.21 -6.62
N SER A 116 -15.17 7.44 -6.19
CA SER A 116 -15.93 8.63 -6.56
C SER A 116 -15.91 8.88 -8.07
N VAL A 117 -14.75 8.76 -8.71
CA VAL A 117 -14.62 8.87 -10.18
C VAL A 117 -15.42 7.79 -10.89
N VAL A 118 -15.32 6.52 -10.46
CA VAL A 118 -16.07 5.41 -11.06
C VAL A 118 -17.58 5.64 -10.94
N ALA A 119 -18.07 5.96 -9.73
CA ALA A 119 -19.50 6.20 -9.50
C ALA A 119 -20.04 7.36 -10.37
N LEU A 120 -19.27 8.43 -10.50
CA LEU A 120 -19.62 9.56 -11.37
C LEU A 120 -19.55 9.18 -12.84
N ALA A 121 -18.57 8.38 -13.27
CA ALA A 121 -18.45 7.94 -14.66
C ALA A 121 -19.59 7.00 -15.06
N GLN A 122 -19.98 6.08 -14.17
CA GLN A 122 -21.11 5.17 -14.34
C GLN A 122 -22.47 5.88 -14.44
N SER A 123 -22.55 7.15 -14.04
CA SER A 123 -23.74 7.96 -14.29
C SER A 123 -23.93 8.27 -15.79
N PHE A 124 -22.85 8.28 -16.58
CA PHE A 124 -22.88 8.50 -18.03
C PHE A 124 -22.86 7.19 -18.81
N ASP A 125 -22.03 6.24 -18.38
CA ASP A 125 -21.92 4.93 -19.01
C ASP A 125 -21.89 3.83 -17.92
N PRO A 126 -23.02 3.15 -17.68
CA PRO A 126 -23.11 2.11 -16.65
C PRO A 126 -22.18 0.90 -16.88
N SER A 127 -21.65 0.72 -18.10
CA SER A 127 -20.74 -0.40 -18.42
C SER A 127 -19.29 -0.14 -18.03
N LEU A 128 -18.95 1.10 -17.65
CA LEU A 128 -17.62 1.44 -17.18
C LEU A 128 -17.27 0.72 -15.88
N ASP A 129 -16.17 -0.01 -15.93
CA ASP A 129 -15.58 -0.67 -14.78
C ASP A 129 -14.39 0.15 -14.25
N GLY A 130 -14.21 0.15 -12.92
CA GLY A 130 -13.05 0.76 -12.28
C GLY A 130 -11.72 0.15 -12.72
N GLU A 131 -11.73 -1.13 -13.11
CA GLU A 131 -10.55 -1.79 -13.69
C GLU A 131 -10.12 -1.20 -15.04
N GLN A 132 -11.08 -0.75 -15.85
CA GLN A 132 -10.80 -0.10 -17.14
C GLN A 132 -10.26 1.33 -16.98
N LEU A 133 -10.61 2.00 -15.87
CA LEU A 133 -10.26 3.40 -15.61
C LEU A 133 -8.95 3.56 -14.84
N PHE A 134 -8.54 2.55 -14.06
CA PHE A 134 -7.37 2.63 -13.19
C PHE A 134 -6.56 1.32 -13.20
N ASP A 135 -5.52 1.25 -14.05
CA ASP A 135 -4.55 0.12 -14.09
C ASP A 135 -3.95 -0.26 -12.71
N SER A 136 -3.91 0.70 -11.80
CA SER A 136 -3.32 0.60 -10.45
C SER A 136 -4.03 -0.34 -9.47
N PHE A 137 -5.27 -0.77 -9.72
CA PHE A 137 -5.92 -1.82 -8.90
C PHE A 137 -5.20 -3.16 -9.11
N ARG A 138 -4.80 -3.45 -10.35
CA ARG A 138 -4.01 -4.63 -10.70
C ARG A 138 -2.63 -4.60 -10.07
N THR A 139 -1.94 -3.45 -10.10
CA THR A 139 -0.54 -3.38 -9.64
C THR A 139 -0.37 -3.59 -8.13
N LYS A 140 -1.30 -3.14 -7.27
CA LYS A 140 -1.19 -3.35 -5.81
C LYS A 140 -1.56 -4.76 -5.38
N LEU A 141 -2.54 -5.36 -6.05
CA LEU A 141 -2.90 -6.76 -5.86
C LEU A 141 -1.74 -7.65 -6.34
N GLU A 142 -1.24 -7.46 -7.56
CA GLU A 142 -0.09 -8.19 -8.12
C GLU A 142 1.13 -8.08 -7.19
N GLN A 143 1.44 -6.87 -6.70
CA GLN A 143 2.53 -6.65 -5.74
C GLN A 143 2.30 -7.36 -4.41
N SER A 144 1.07 -7.34 -3.89
CA SER A 144 0.76 -7.99 -2.60
C SER A 144 0.69 -9.50 -2.73
N LEU A 145 0.31 -10.03 -3.90
CA LEU A 145 0.36 -11.46 -4.21
C LEU A 145 1.80 -11.94 -4.36
N ALA A 146 2.66 -11.21 -5.08
CA ALA A 146 4.10 -11.50 -5.15
C ALA A 146 4.74 -11.47 -3.76
N LEU A 147 4.46 -10.42 -2.98
CA LEU A 147 4.96 -10.28 -1.62
C LEU A 147 4.36 -11.28 -0.62
N ARG A 148 3.26 -11.94 -0.95
CA ARG A 148 2.72 -13.04 -0.15
C ARG A 148 3.44 -14.35 -0.48
N ARG A 149 3.73 -14.59 -1.76
CA ARG A 149 4.46 -15.77 -2.25
C ARG A 149 5.92 -15.78 -1.79
N ASP A 150 6.61 -14.65 -1.88
CA ASP A 150 8.07 -14.65 -1.77
C ASP A 150 8.60 -14.84 -0.33
N PRO A 151 8.04 -14.18 0.71
CA PRO A 151 8.36 -14.49 2.11
C PRO A 151 8.00 -15.93 2.48
N TRP A 152 6.90 -16.47 1.97
CA TRP A 152 6.54 -17.88 2.18
C TRP A 152 7.58 -18.84 1.58
N SER A 153 8.02 -18.55 0.35
CA SER A 153 9.07 -19.32 -0.32
C SER A 153 10.38 -19.26 0.48
N LEU A 154 10.73 -18.09 1.00
CA LEU A 154 11.87 -17.91 1.89
C LEU A 154 11.75 -18.70 3.19
N ILE A 155 10.58 -18.73 3.84
CA ILE A 155 10.35 -19.53 5.05
C ILE A 155 10.64 -21.02 4.77
N LYS A 156 10.20 -21.56 3.62
CA LYS A 156 10.52 -22.94 3.24
C LYS A 156 12.02 -23.16 3.06
N LEU A 157 12.71 -22.22 2.41
CA LEU A 157 14.16 -22.29 2.18
C LEU A 157 14.95 -22.21 3.50
N VAL A 158 14.53 -21.36 4.44
CA VAL A 158 15.13 -21.25 5.77
C VAL A 158 14.95 -22.54 6.57
N HIS A 159 13.76 -23.14 6.55
CA HIS A 159 13.51 -24.46 7.16
C HIS A 159 14.46 -25.53 6.60
N GLY A 160 14.65 -25.57 5.28
CA GLY A 160 15.58 -26.49 4.62
C GLY A 160 17.03 -26.23 5.02
N ALA A 161 17.47 -24.97 5.01
CA ALA A 161 18.84 -24.57 5.35
C ALA A 161 19.17 -24.70 6.85
N SER A 162 18.15 -24.75 7.73
CA SER A 162 18.32 -24.94 9.18
C SER A 162 18.52 -26.41 9.58
N SER A 163 18.30 -27.34 8.65
CA SER A 163 18.57 -28.78 8.87
C SER A 163 20.06 -29.06 8.62
N ASP A 164 20.78 -29.52 9.64
CA ASP A 164 22.24 -29.71 9.60
C ASP A 164 22.71 -30.53 8.39
N GLY A 165 23.66 -29.97 7.63
CA GLY A 165 24.52 -30.74 6.71
C GLY A 165 24.23 -30.66 5.20
N ASP A 166 23.24 -29.89 4.74
CA ASP A 166 22.95 -29.74 3.31
C ASP A 166 23.47 -28.41 2.74
N ALA A 167 24.68 -28.45 2.19
CA ALA A 167 25.30 -27.29 1.52
C ALA A 167 24.46 -26.77 0.34
N LEU A 168 23.70 -27.64 -0.32
CA LEU A 168 22.86 -27.28 -1.45
C LEU A 168 21.56 -26.59 -1.00
N ALA A 169 21.04 -26.94 0.18
CA ALA A 169 19.94 -26.21 0.81
C ALA A 169 20.36 -24.78 1.21
N HIS A 170 21.58 -24.61 1.71
CA HIS A 170 22.11 -23.30 2.07
C HIS A 170 22.36 -22.40 0.85
N GLU A 171 22.86 -22.96 -0.25
CA GLU A 171 23.04 -22.24 -1.52
C GLU A 171 21.69 -21.76 -2.07
N ARG A 172 20.67 -22.63 -2.12
CA ARG A 172 19.31 -22.28 -2.54
C ARG A 172 18.67 -21.20 -1.67
N PHE A 173 18.91 -21.25 -0.36
CA PHE A 173 18.45 -20.21 0.56
C PHE A 173 19.08 -18.86 0.23
N THR A 174 20.40 -18.84 0.01
CA THR A 174 21.14 -17.61 -0.32
C THR A 174 20.67 -17.01 -1.65
N GLU A 175 20.46 -17.85 -2.67
CA GLU A 175 19.88 -17.42 -3.95
C GLU A 175 18.47 -16.84 -3.78
N GLY A 176 17.62 -17.52 -2.99
CA GLY A 176 16.26 -17.05 -2.69
C GLY A 176 16.25 -15.73 -1.92
N LEU A 177 17.21 -15.53 -1.01
CA LEU A 177 17.37 -14.29 -0.24
C LEU A 177 17.76 -13.13 -1.14
N HIS A 178 18.72 -13.32 -2.05
CA HIS A 178 19.09 -12.30 -3.03
C HIS A 178 17.94 -11.98 -3.98
N ALA A 179 17.23 -13.00 -4.49
CA ALA A 179 16.09 -12.80 -5.37
C ALA A 179 14.96 -12.00 -4.68
N PHE A 180 14.72 -12.27 -3.39
CA PHE A 180 13.76 -11.49 -2.60
C PHE A 180 14.22 -10.04 -2.38
N TYR A 181 15.50 -9.84 -2.09
CA TYR A 181 16.09 -8.53 -1.88
C TYR A 181 16.01 -7.64 -3.15
N GLU A 182 16.36 -8.18 -4.32
CA GLU A 182 16.30 -7.43 -5.59
C GLU A 182 14.86 -7.26 -6.11
N GLY A 183 13.99 -8.24 -5.85
CA GLY A 183 12.63 -8.30 -6.36
C GLY A 183 11.61 -7.64 -5.45
N SER A 184 11.39 -8.23 -4.28
CA SER A 184 10.17 -8.03 -3.49
C SER A 184 10.34 -7.13 -2.27
N LEU A 185 11.57 -6.85 -1.86
CA LEU A 185 11.90 -5.85 -0.83
C LEU A 185 11.20 -4.51 -1.08
N ARG A 186 11.22 -4.04 -2.34
CA ARG A 186 10.59 -2.78 -2.76
C ARG A 186 9.08 -2.71 -2.55
N HIS A 187 8.44 -3.84 -2.24
CA HIS A 187 7.01 -3.98 -1.99
C HIS A 187 6.68 -4.14 -0.49
N LEU A 188 7.69 -4.32 0.37
CA LEU A 188 7.56 -4.30 1.82
C LEU A 188 7.28 -2.90 2.34
N MET A 189 6.72 -2.82 3.55
CA MET A 189 6.67 -1.55 4.27
C MET A 189 8.09 -1.14 4.66
N TYR A 190 8.39 0.14 4.60
CA TYR A 190 9.74 0.67 4.88
C TYR A 190 10.28 0.25 6.27
N LYS A 191 9.39 0.08 7.25
CA LYS A 191 9.75 -0.36 8.61
C LYS A 191 10.44 -1.74 8.64
N ASP A 192 10.18 -2.57 7.63
CA ASP A 192 10.65 -3.94 7.56
C ASP A 192 11.99 -4.03 6.79
N TRP A 193 12.45 -2.93 6.17
CA TRP A 193 13.71 -2.90 5.41
C TRP A 193 14.93 -2.99 6.33
N GLU A 194 15.05 -2.09 7.31
CA GLU A 194 16.20 -2.08 8.23
C GLU A 194 16.35 -3.37 9.05
N PRO A 195 15.26 -4.01 9.56
CA PRO A 195 15.35 -5.35 10.14
C PRO A 195 15.84 -6.40 9.14
N LEU A 196 15.32 -6.40 7.90
CA LEU A 196 15.71 -7.37 6.88
C LEU A 196 17.19 -7.21 6.49
N GLU A 197 17.66 -5.99 6.25
CA GLU A 197 19.05 -5.68 5.92
C GLU A 197 20.01 -6.15 7.01
N ARG A 198 19.67 -5.91 8.29
CA ARG A 198 20.45 -6.43 9.41
C ARG A 198 20.51 -7.95 9.44
N PHE A 199 19.40 -8.64 9.16
CA PHE A 199 19.42 -10.10 9.08
C PHE A 199 20.30 -10.59 7.93
N ILE A 200 20.27 -9.93 6.76
CA ILE A 200 21.15 -10.26 5.64
C ILE A 200 22.61 -10.13 6.06
N GLU A 201 23.00 -9.02 6.69
CA GLU A 201 24.37 -8.81 7.20
C GLU A 201 24.77 -9.85 8.26
N GLU A 202 23.88 -10.18 9.20
CA GLU A 202 24.11 -11.21 10.23
C GLU A 202 24.29 -12.60 9.61
N ILE A 203 23.52 -12.94 8.57
CA ILE A 203 23.63 -14.21 7.85
C ILE A 203 24.93 -14.30 7.06
N GLU A 204 25.30 -13.25 6.34
CA GLU A 204 26.55 -13.19 5.54
C GLU A 204 27.80 -13.21 6.42
N SER A 205 27.71 -12.65 7.63
CA SER A 205 28.84 -12.55 8.57
C SER A 205 29.02 -13.78 9.47
N ALA A 206 28.00 -14.64 9.60
CA ALA A 206 28.05 -15.84 10.44
C ALA A 206 29.10 -16.84 9.93
N ARG A 207 30.10 -17.16 10.76
CA ARG A 207 31.19 -18.09 10.38
C ARG A 207 31.13 -19.43 11.10
N ALA A 208 30.45 -19.49 12.24
CA ALA A 208 30.24 -20.73 12.97
C ALA A 208 28.88 -21.36 12.60
N PRO A 209 28.81 -22.69 12.36
CA PRO A 209 27.54 -23.36 12.03
C PRO A 209 26.42 -23.11 13.06
N GLY A 210 26.75 -23.07 14.36
CA GLY A 210 25.79 -22.79 15.42
C GLY A 210 25.28 -21.33 15.45
N GLU A 211 26.11 -20.37 15.04
CA GLU A 211 25.75 -18.95 14.93
C GLU A 211 24.80 -18.71 13.75
N LEU A 212 25.09 -19.37 12.61
CA LEU A 212 24.23 -19.34 11.44
C LEU A 212 22.87 -19.96 11.75
N SER A 213 22.83 -21.14 12.37
CA SER A 213 21.58 -21.81 12.76
C SER A 213 20.71 -20.93 13.68
N GLN A 214 21.32 -20.29 14.68
CA GLN A 214 20.61 -19.37 15.57
C GLN A 214 20.06 -18.13 14.83
N THR A 215 20.81 -17.62 13.85
CA THR A 215 20.40 -16.47 13.04
C THR A 215 19.27 -16.82 12.08
N LEU A 216 19.35 -17.98 11.41
CA LEU A 216 18.29 -18.49 10.54
C LEU A 216 16.98 -18.69 11.31
N HIS A 217 17.02 -19.22 12.53
CA HIS A 217 15.81 -19.38 13.34
C HIS A 217 15.17 -18.04 13.74
N ARG A 218 15.98 -17.01 14.06
CA ARG A 218 15.44 -15.65 14.31
C ARG A 218 14.86 -15.02 13.05
N PHE A 219 15.53 -15.25 11.91
CA PHE A 219 15.10 -14.75 10.61
C PHE A 219 13.78 -15.37 10.16
N GLU A 220 13.61 -16.67 10.39
CA GLU A 220 12.36 -17.39 10.16
C GLU A 220 11.18 -16.76 10.91
N ALA A 221 11.31 -16.56 12.23
CA ALA A 221 10.26 -15.93 13.04
C ALA A 221 9.91 -14.51 12.55
N PHE A 222 10.92 -13.77 12.07
CA PHE A 222 10.71 -12.47 11.43
C PHE A 222 9.90 -12.61 10.13
N LEU A 223 10.26 -13.56 9.26
CA LEU A 223 9.55 -13.81 8.00
C LEU A 223 8.10 -14.27 8.22
N GLU A 224 7.84 -15.11 9.23
CA GLU A 224 6.47 -15.52 9.59
C GLU A 224 5.63 -14.31 10.02
N THR A 225 6.21 -13.43 10.83
CA THR A 225 5.57 -12.18 11.24
C THR A 225 5.28 -11.29 10.04
N LEU A 226 6.26 -11.14 9.15
CA LEU A 226 6.16 -10.35 7.92
C LEU A 226 5.07 -10.89 7.00
N PHE A 227 5.04 -12.20 6.78
CA PHE A 227 4.01 -12.89 6.00
C PHE A 227 2.61 -12.68 6.59
N GLY A 228 2.47 -12.79 7.92
CA GLY A 228 1.22 -12.50 8.62
C GLY A 228 0.74 -11.06 8.36
N GLN A 229 1.63 -10.09 8.44
CA GLN A 229 1.30 -8.68 8.17
C GLN A 229 0.94 -8.43 6.70
N VAL A 230 1.62 -9.08 5.75
CA VAL A 230 1.27 -9.01 4.32
C VAL A 230 -0.11 -9.62 4.07
N ASN A 231 -0.45 -10.74 4.74
CA ASN A 231 -1.75 -11.39 4.61
C ASN A 231 -2.92 -10.54 5.08
N MET A 232 -2.69 -9.61 6.01
CA MET A 232 -3.72 -8.69 6.50
C MET A 232 -4.01 -7.53 5.55
N ARG A 233 -3.32 -7.43 4.41
CA ARG A 233 -3.58 -6.36 3.42
C ARG A 233 -4.96 -6.56 2.81
N ALA A 234 -5.83 -5.56 2.96
CA ALA A 234 -7.21 -5.58 2.45
C ALA A 234 -7.33 -5.86 0.93
N VAL A 235 -6.30 -5.52 0.14
CA VAL A 235 -6.30 -5.82 -1.31
C VAL A 235 -6.28 -7.31 -1.62
N LEU A 236 -5.98 -8.16 -0.64
CA LEU A 236 -5.94 -9.61 -0.80
C LEU A 236 -7.22 -10.32 -0.34
N ASP A 237 -8.22 -9.56 0.10
CA ASP A 237 -9.55 -10.09 0.41
C ASP A 237 -10.15 -10.71 -0.85
N GLY A 238 -10.54 -11.99 -0.78
CA GLY A 238 -11.02 -12.76 -1.93
C GLY A 238 -9.95 -13.56 -2.69
N TYR A 239 -8.68 -13.46 -2.29
CA TYR A 239 -7.57 -14.23 -2.86
C TYR A 239 -6.98 -15.16 -1.77
N PRO A 240 -7.53 -16.38 -1.57
CA PRO A 240 -7.00 -17.31 -0.59
C PRO A 240 -5.57 -17.73 -0.96
N PHE A 241 -4.74 -17.96 0.05
CA PHE A 241 -3.39 -18.47 -0.13
C PHE A 241 -3.38 -19.99 0.01
N ASP A 242 -2.81 -20.68 -0.97
CA ASP A 242 -2.57 -22.13 -0.91
C ASP A 242 -1.07 -22.39 -0.70
N PRO A 243 -0.63 -22.83 0.50
CA PRO A 243 0.76 -23.14 0.81
C PRO A 243 1.41 -24.19 -0.09
N ASN A 244 0.60 -25.09 -0.66
CA ASN A 244 1.03 -26.23 -1.48
C ASN A 244 1.17 -25.86 -2.96
N SER A 245 0.61 -24.71 -3.39
CA SER A 245 0.70 -24.24 -4.78
C SER A 245 2.09 -23.77 -5.21
N ILE A 246 3.05 -23.73 -4.29
CA ILE A 246 4.44 -23.28 -4.49
C ILE A 246 5.40 -24.48 -4.32
N GLU A 247 5.00 -25.67 -4.77
CA GLU A 247 5.82 -26.91 -4.74
C GLU A 247 6.39 -27.32 -6.12
N GLU A 248 6.30 -26.46 -7.14
CA GLU A 248 7.00 -26.62 -8.42
C GLU A 248 8.18 -25.65 -8.54
#